data_AF-A0AAN5CKC0-F1
#
_entry.id   AF-A0AAN5CKC0-F1
#
_cell.length_a   1.000
_cell.length_b   1.000
_cell.length_c   1.000
_cell.angle_alpha   90.00
_cell.angle_beta   90.00
_cell.angle_gamma   90.00
#
_symmetry.space_group_name_H-M   'P 1'
#
loop_
_entity.id
_entity.type
_entity.pdbx_description
1 polymer ?
#
loop_
_entity_poly.entity_id
_entity_poly.type
_entity_poly.pdbx_seq_one_letter_code
_entity_poly.pdbx_strand_id
1 'polypeptide(L)'
;FGANMKNLICLLAIFGVIAASVDFSYSTLYYIYDFKGYEVTHITHCDYGCIIFASTTGEFVHEKDGLDPYAKNLLIEDAKGNKMSIAELAQLYDETTGQKKPMVVDFEPQTGVQSNPQHLRAT
;
A
#
# COMPACT_ATOMS: atom_id res chain seq x y z
N PHE A 1 -37.56 -20.42 30.01
CA PHE A 1 -36.15 -20.37 29.55
C PHE A 1 -35.93 -19.73 28.17
N GLY A 2 -36.93 -19.68 27.26
CA GLY A 2 -36.72 -19.16 25.89
C GLY A 2 -36.64 -17.63 25.71
N ALA A 3 -37.20 -16.82 26.61
CA ALA A 3 -37.21 -15.35 26.44
C ALA A 3 -35.84 -14.70 26.72
N ASN A 4 -35.08 -15.21 27.69
CA ASN A 4 -33.77 -14.66 28.06
C ASN A 4 -32.68 -14.96 27.02
N MET A 5 -32.81 -16.07 26.29
CA MET A 5 -31.84 -16.46 25.25
C MET A 5 -31.97 -15.61 23.98
N LYS A 6 -33.20 -15.20 23.62
CA LYS A 6 -33.44 -14.28 22.49
C LYS A 6 -32.85 -12.89 22.74
N ASN A 7 -33.00 -12.38 23.97
CA ASN A 7 -32.44 -11.08 24.35
C ASN A 7 -30.90 -11.08 24.37
N LEU A 8 -30.29 -12.20 24.79
CA LEU A 8 -28.82 -12.35 24.79
C LEU A 8 -28.25 -12.38 23.36
N ILE A 9 -28.91 -13.09 22.43
CA ILE A 9 -28.47 -13.16 21.02
C ILE A 9 -28.56 -11.78 20.36
N CYS A 10 -29.64 -11.03 20.58
CA CYS A 10 -29.76 -9.66 20.06
C CYS A 10 -28.66 -8.73 20.59
N LEU A 11 -28.32 -8.83 21.88
CA LEU A 11 -27.22 -8.05 22.48
C LEU A 11 -25.87 -8.37 21.83
N LEU A 12 -25.55 -9.66 21.65
CA LEU A 12 -24.30 -10.08 21.02
C LEU A 12 -24.21 -9.64 19.55
N ALA A 13 -25.32 -9.69 18.81
CA ALA A 13 -25.37 -9.21 17.43
C ALA A 13 -25.09 -7.70 17.34
N ILE A 14 -25.65 -6.89 18.25
CA ILE A 14 -25.44 -5.43 18.26
C ILE A 14 -23.98 -5.10 18.58
N PHE A 15 -23.37 -5.79 19.57
CA PHE A 15 -21.95 -5.58 19.88
C PHE A 15 -21.00 -5.99 18.74
N GLY A 16 -21.34 -7.05 18.00
CA GLY A 16 -20.56 -7.48 16.83
C GLY A 16 -20.54 -6.46 15.68
N VAL A 17 -21.66 -5.76 15.46
CA VAL A 17 -21.76 -4.74 14.39
C VAL A 17 -20.90 -3.50 14.71
N ILE A 18 -20.79 -3.12 15.98
CA ILE A 18 -20.00 -1.95 16.40
C ILE A 18 -18.49 -2.22 16.26
N ALA A 19 -18.06 -3.47 16.46
CA ALA A 19 -16.65 -3.87 16.34
C ALA A 19 -16.19 -4.09 14.89
N ALA A 20 -17.09 -4.04 13.90
CA ALA A 20 -16.80 -4.28 12.48
C ALA A 20 -16.49 -2.99 11.68
N SER A 21 -16.10 -1.90 12.34
CA SER A 21 -15.63 -0.70 11.65
C SER A 21 -14.21 -0.91 11.15
N VAL A 22 -14.00 -0.82 9.84
CA VAL A 22 -12.66 -0.76 9.24
C VAL A 22 -12.19 0.69 9.32
N ASP A 23 -11.13 0.94 10.08
CA ASP A 23 -10.52 2.27 10.17
C ASP A 23 -9.57 2.48 8.99
N PHE A 24 -9.94 3.38 8.08
CA PHE A 24 -9.12 3.79 6.94
C PHE A 24 -8.24 5.01 7.24
N SER A 25 -8.26 5.56 8.47
CA SER A 25 -7.58 6.82 8.81
C SER A 25 -6.06 6.79 8.59
N TYR A 26 -5.47 5.60 8.51
CA TYR A 26 -4.04 5.39 8.29
C TYR A 26 -3.72 4.75 6.94
N SER A 27 -4.69 4.75 6.01
CA SER A 27 -4.55 4.14 4.69
C SER A 27 -5.00 5.09 3.61
N THR A 28 -4.38 5.00 2.43
CA THR A 28 -4.79 5.76 1.26
C THR A 28 -4.96 4.80 0.10
N LEU A 29 -6.08 4.92 -0.61
CA LEU A 29 -6.34 4.16 -1.83
C LEU A 29 -5.99 5.04 -3.02
N TYR A 30 -5.14 4.52 -3.90
CA TYR A 30 -4.79 5.16 -5.15
C TYR A 30 -5.39 4.39 -6.31
N TYR A 31 -5.84 5.13 -7.30
CA TYR A 31 -6.27 4.60 -8.59
C TYR A 31 -5.32 5.04 -9.70
N ILE A 32 -5.28 4.26 -10.78
CA ILE A 32 -4.33 4.50 -11.88
C ILE A 32 -4.45 5.91 -12.49
N TYR A 33 -5.67 6.46 -12.50
CA TYR A 33 -5.91 7.81 -13.02
C TYR A 33 -5.39 8.92 -12.11
N ASP A 34 -5.13 8.65 -10.83
CA ASP A 34 -4.56 9.64 -9.90
C ASP A 34 -3.12 9.99 -10.27
N PHE A 35 -2.44 9.10 -10.99
CA PHE A 35 -1.06 9.28 -11.46
C PHE A 35 -0.97 9.89 -12.87
N LYS A 36 -2.10 10.13 -13.54
CA LYS A 36 -2.09 10.64 -14.92
C LYS A 36 -1.50 12.05 -14.99
N GLY A 37 -0.37 12.18 -15.70
CA GLY A 37 0.32 13.45 -15.89
C GLY A 37 1.39 13.74 -14.83
N TYR A 38 1.62 12.83 -13.90
CA TYR A 38 2.74 12.89 -12.94
C TYR A 38 3.83 11.91 -13.35
N GLU A 39 5.08 12.35 -13.30
CA GLU A 39 6.24 11.47 -13.48
C GLU A 39 6.60 10.77 -12.16
N VAL A 40 6.44 11.48 -11.04
CA VAL A 40 6.67 10.99 -9.68
C VAL A 40 5.58 11.56 -8.77
N THR A 41 4.99 10.70 -7.94
CA THR A 41 3.98 11.10 -6.93
C THR A 41 4.40 10.56 -5.56
N HIS A 42 4.36 11.43 -4.56
CA HIS A 42 4.60 11.04 -3.18
C HIS A 42 3.36 10.36 -2.58
N ILE A 43 3.56 9.18 -1.99
CA ILE A 43 2.48 8.46 -1.28
C ILE A 43 2.26 9.13 0.07
N THR A 44 1.05 9.61 0.32
CA THR A 44 0.67 10.20 1.61
C THR A 44 0.61 9.13 2.69
N HIS A 45 0.95 9.49 3.92
CA HIS A 45 0.93 8.60 5.10
C HIS A 45 1.93 7.42 5.05
N CYS A 46 2.98 7.50 4.22
CA CYS A 46 4.09 6.55 4.21
C CYS A 46 5.38 7.11 4.85
N ASP A 47 5.29 8.22 5.60
CA ASP A 47 6.44 8.96 6.14
C ASP A 47 7.32 8.14 7.10
N TYR A 48 6.76 7.09 7.71
CA TYR A 48 7.46 6.18 8.63
C TYR A 48 7.52 4.74 8.09
N GLY A 49 7.40 4.61 6.76
CA GLY A 49 7.22 3.34 6.09
C GLY A 49 5.75 2.96 5.99
N CYS A 50 5.47 2.03 5.08
CA CYS A 50 4.11 1.57 4.84
C CYS A 50 4.10 0.16 4.24
N ILE A 51 2.92 -0.44 4.28
CA ILE A 51 2.63 -1.72 3.64
C ILE A 51 1.77 -1.41 2.42
N ILE A 52 2.29 -1.72 1.24
CA ILE A 52 1.60 -1.44 -0.02
C ILE A 52 1.05 -2.75 -0.58
N PHE A 53 -0.25 -2.74 -0.84
CA PHE A 53 -0.94 -3.79 -1.57
C PHE A 53 -1.31 -3.26 -2.95
N ALA A 54 -1.15 -4.10 -3.98
CA ALA A 54 -1.56 -3.77 -5.33
C ALA A 54 -2.54 -4.81 -5.89
N SER A 55 -3.49 -4.31 -6.67
CA SER A 55 -4.39 -5.11 -7.47
C SER A 55 -4.59 -4.44 -8.82
N THR A 56 -4.43 -5.21 -9.89
CA THR A 56 -4.86 -4.82 -11.23
C THR A 56 -6.20 -5.47 -11.53
N THR A 57 -7.07 -4.76 -12.25
CA THR A 57 -8.38 -5.30 -12.64
C THR A 57 -8.25 -6.22 -13.84
N GLY A 58 -8.37 -7.54 -13.62
CA GLY A 58 -8.68 -8.53 -14.67
C GLY A 58 -7.50 -9.03 -15.50
N GLU A 59 -7.78 -10.08 -16.28
CA GLU A 59 -6.94 -10.56 -17.38
C GLU A 59 -7.08 -9.57 -18.54
N PHE A 60 -6.05 -8.75 -18.77
CA PHE A 60 -6.02 -7.91 -19.95
C PHE A 60 -5.87 -8.82 -21.18
N VAL A 61 -6.97 -9.00 -21.92
CA VAL A 61 -7.12 -9.94 -23.06
C VAL A 61 -6.04 -9.78 -24.14
N HIS A 62 -5.35 -8.64 -24.17
CA HIS A 62 -4.32 -8.31 -25.14
C HIS A 62 -2.88 -8.54 -24.65
N GLU A 63 -2.68 -8.85 -23.37
CA GLU A 63 -1.36 -9.04 -22.77
C GLU A 63 -1.19 -10.51 -22.33
N LYS A 64 -0.06 -11.13 -22.70
CA LYS A 64 0.20 -12.56 -22.42
C LYS A 64 0.31 -12.89 -20.92
N ASP A 65 0.62 -11.90 -20.10
CA ASP A 65 0.75 -12.01 -18.65
C ASP A 65 -0.52 -11.55 -17.91
N GLY A 66 -1.56 -11.13 -18.63
CA GLY A 66 -2.82 -10.64 -18.08
C GLY A 66 -2.69 -9.32 -17.30
N LEU A 67 -1.58 -8.59 -17.44
CA LEU A 67 -1.32 -7.35 -16.69
C LEU A 67 -1.85 -6.10 -17.40
N ASP A 68 -2.22 -5.09 -16.61
CA ASP A 68 -2.57 -3.77 -17.14
C ASP A 68 -1.32 -3.11 -17.75
N PRO A 69 -1.28 -2.81 -19.06
CA PRO A 69 -0.11 -2.19 -19.69
C PRO A 69 0.19 -0.80 -19.12
N TYR A 70 -0.80 -0.10 -18.56
CA TYR A 70 -0.60 1.18 -17.91
C TYR A 70 0.00 1.03 -16.52
N ALA A 71 -0.28 -0.07 -15.81
CA ALA A 71 0.30 -0.35 -14.49
C ALA A 71 1.75 -0.83 -14.55
N LYS A 72 2.21 -1.37 -15.69
CA LYS A 72 3.63 -1.77 -15.89
C LYS A 72 4.60 -0.59 -15.78
N ASN A 73 4.13 0.62 -16.11
CA ASN A 73 4.94 1.85 -16.07
C ASN A 73 4.84 2.57 -14.72
N LEU A 74 4.02 2.08 -13.78
CA LEU A 74 3.93 2.63 -12.43
C LEU A 74 4.87 1.85 -11.52
N LEU A 75 5.85 2.56 -10.97
CA LEU A 75 6.89 2.01 -10.11
C LEU A 75 6.74 2.58 -8.70
N ILE A 76 6.82 1.70 -7.71
CA ILE A 76 7.06 2.06 -6.32
C ILE A 76 8.58 2.02 -6.13
N GLU A 77 9.14 3.11 -5.61
CA GLU A 77 10.55 3.19 -5.21
C GLU A 77 10.60 3.40 -3.70
N ASP A 78 11.32 2.51 -2.98
CA ASP A 78 11.54 2.66 -1.54
C ASP A 78 12.71 3.62 -1.23
N ALA A 79 12.91 3.94 0.06
CA ALA A 79 13.99 4.83 0.49
C ALA A 79 15.40 4.29 0.20
N LYS A 80 15.53 2.98 -0.04
CA LYS A 80 16.79 2.28 -0.38
C LYS A 80 17.03 2.24 -1.89
N GLY A 81 16.10 2.77 -2.70
CA GLY A 81 16.15 2.76 -4.16
C GLY A 81 15.67 1.45 -4.79
N ASN A 82 15.08 0.53 -4.02
CA ASN A 82 14.46 -0.66 -4.59
C ASN A 82 13.19 -0.27 -5.33
N LYS A 83 13.06 -0.76 -6.57
CA LYS A 83 11.93 -0.44 -7.45
C LYS A 83 11.11 -1.69 -7.70
N MET A 84 9.79 -1.57 -7.59
CA MET A 84 8.85 -2.64 -7.93
C MET A 84 7.68 -2.05 -8.71
N SER A 85 7.31 -2.67 -9.82
CA SER A 85 6.14 -2.21 -10.55
C SER A 85 4.84 -2.60 -9.84
N ILE A 86 3.81 -1.76 -9.96
CA ILE A 86 2.48 -2.06 -9.41
C ILE A 86 1.93 -3.35 -10.01
N ALA A 87 2.19 -3.59 -11.30
CA ALA A 87 1.77 -4.78 -12.01
C ALA A 87 2.44 -6.06 -11.45
N GLU A 88 3.74 -6.01 -11.17
CA GLU A 88 4.47 -7.11 -10.53
C GLU A 88 3.96 -7.38 -9.11
N LEU A 89 3.84 -6.32 -8.30
CA LEU A 89 3.32 -6.43 -6.93
C LEU A 89 1.91 -7.05 -6.91
N ALA A 90 1.08 -6.70 -7.90
CA ALA A 90 -0.26 -7.26 -8.03
C ALA A 90 -0.28 -8.76 -8.37
N GLN A 91 0.81 -9.36 -8.83
CA GLN A 91 0.89 -10.81 -9.05
C GLN A 91 1.40 -11.57 -7.83
N LEU A 92 1.86 -10.90 -6.78
CA LEU A 92 2.43 -11.58 -5.63
C LEU A 92 1.33 -12.10 -4.70
N TYR A 93 1.34 -13.41 -4.49
CA TYR A 93 0.50 -14.11 -3.52
C TYR A 93 1.37 -15.03 -2.67
N ASP A 94 0.97 -15.21 -1.43
CA ASP A 94 1.51 -16.25 -0.57
C ASP A 94 0.86 -17.59 -0.96
N GLU A 95 1.68 -18.55 -1.39
CA GLU A 95 1.21 -19.86 -1.89
C GLU A 95 0.53 -20.72 -0.82
N THR A 96 0.80 -20.45 0.46
CA THR A 96 0.25 -21.23 1.58
C THR A 96 -1.11 -20.70 2.00
N THR A 97 -1.27 -19.37 2.07
CA THR A 97 -2.47 -18.71 2.56
C THR A 97 -3.40 -18.25 1.44
N GLY A 98 -2.91 -18.16 0.20
CA GLY A 98 -3.60 -17.56 -0.93
C GLY A 98 -3.80 -16.05 -0.82
N GLN A 99 -3.19 -15.40 0.19
CA GLN A 99 -3.34 -13.97 0.42
C GLN A 99 -2.38 -13.16 -0.45
N LYS A 100 -2.77 -11.91 -0.74
CA LYS A 100 -1.88 -10.95 -1.41
C LYS A 100 -0.62 -10.73 -0.58
N LYS A 101 0.54 -10.83 -1.22
CA LYS A 101 1.80 -10.50 -0.57
C LYS A 101 2.08 -9.01 -0.74
N PRO A 102 2.25 -8.24 0.35
CA PRO A 102 2.52 -6.82 0.24
C PRO A 102 3.99 -6.53 -0.06
N MET A 103 4.24 -5.30 -0.52
CA MET A 103 5.55 -4.68 -0.47
C MET A 103 5.67 -3.91 0.85
N VAL A 104 6.76 -4.13 1.58
CA VAL A 104 7.08 -3.36 2.78
C VAL A 104 8.07 -2.27 2.37
N VAL A 105 7.66 -1.02 2.56
CA VAL A 105 8.52 0.15 2.35
C VAL A 105 9.02 0.57 3.72
N ASP A 106 10.32 0.40 3.95
CA ASP A 106 10.95 0.88 5.17
C ASP A 106 11.28 2.37 5.05
N PHE A 107 11.14 3.09 6.16
CA PHE A 107 11.79 4.38 6.30
C PHE A 107 13.21 4.17 6.80
N GLU A 108 14.18 4.78 6.11
CA GLU A 108 15.52 4.93 6.65
C GLU A 108 15.67 6.37 7.17
N PRO A 109 15.74 6.59 8.50
CA PRO A 109 16.00 7.92 9.01
C PRO A 109 17.36 8.36 8.47
N GLN A 110 17.37 9.43 7.69
CA GLN A 110 18.60 10.06 7.23
C GLN A 110 19.37 10.59 8.44
N THR A 111 20.12 9.71 9.09
CA THR A 111 21.09 10.05 10.13
C THR A 111 22.37 10.49 9.46
N GLY A 112 22.32 11.66 8.83
CA GLY A 112 23.45 12.18 8.09
C GLY A 112 23.29 13.66 7.75
N VAL A 113 23.65 14.53 8.70
CA VAL A 113 24.02 15.91 8.36
C VAL A 113 25.28 15.84 7.51
N GLN A 114 25.15 15.84 6.18
CA GLN A 114 26.26 16.25 5.33
C GLN A 114 26.40 17.76 5.44
N SER A 115 27.10 18.24 6.48
CA SER A 115 27.75 19.54 6.39
C SER A 115 28.86 19.39 5.37
N ASN A 116 28.83 20.20 4.30
CA ASN A 116 29.91 20.31 3.33
C ASN A 116 30.85 21.44 3.77
N PRO A 117 32.01 21.18 4.40
CA PRO A 117 32.98 22.22 4.74
C PRO A 117 33.94 22.45 3.58
N GLN A 118 33.46 22.83 2.39
CA GLN A 118 34.33 23.26 1.28
C GLN A 118 33.86 24.55 0.59
N HIS A 119 33.48 25.55 1.38
CA HIS A 119 33.36 26.92 0.87
C HIS A 119 33.96 27.99 1.78
N LEU A 120 35.17 27.74 2.28
CA LEU A 120 36.03 28.77 2.88
C LEU A 120 37.49 28.51 2.49
N ARG A 121 37.82 28.71 1.22
CA ARG A 121 39.19 29.02 0.77
C ARG A 121 39.15 29.67 -0.61
N ALA A 122 38.86 30.97 -0.60
CA ALA A 122 39.29 31.90 -1.63
C ALA A 122 39.51 33.26 -0.93
N THR A 123 40.67 33.38 -0.30
CA THR A 123 41.36 34.65 -0.02
C THR A 123 42.76 34.50 -0.57
#